data_AF-A0A8H7CQY7-F1
#
_entry.id   AF-A0A8H7CQY7-F1
#
_cell.length_a   1.000
_cell.length_b   1.000
_cell.length_c   1.000
_cell.angle_alpha   90.00
_cell.angle_beta   90.00
_cell.angle_gamma   90.00
#
_symmetry.space_group_name_H-M   'P 1'
#
loop_
_entity.id
_entity.type
_entity.pdbx_description
1 polymer ?
#
loop_
_entity_poly.entity_id
_entity_poly.type
_entity_poly.pdbx_seq_one_letter_code
_entity_poly.pdbx_strand_id
1 'polypeptide(L)'
;MMLSLMYSTFTGSQCAAPGGLKLLTKANWHRLTVDPKTLLKGKLKDSPTVTASFSAATKDLQKPDDLGPWIAGIFDVKKTPGAWDGWEPDMSYCQPCLMKFLEDHVWVWYLNYRIQKGWVPPENCTSGYNCKKIMDSRDHVFAKNHLCAPTKSEEMGKPTAPPESPEMSQTNVPPLGDDIIGRIMALCPTFDTLQSTARTFFKSITWAVAHSVIGPAVPQAVRVVRYPYYDRNTNKGWRIEHRDPDLMAAVCPEGGATLIMTQDALKLVENAKVISAFENIYSLTQKDRTSRTSVLTPQERWRFQRAAYRIMLYCNMFPGTRYDLDELADMEQDIVKAVQRQRTAVLREYPTDELLEVYAVARFMRDVLEGIKDNAAEDVVDTLLATGPCGVVRAWEARSLEDVPDELYWLGKESDDNNTLYTGYFDIPFAQIWSARKCAAPAGLKLLTEANWHRLAVDPKMFLKGKLKDSPTITAAFTAATEHLQKSGNLSPWIAGMFNIKQTSGPWDGWERDMSYCQPCLTKFLEDHVWVWYLNECVQKGAVPVENCWYGYNCKTMVHNRKHAVAKNHLCIPTQGDV
;
A
#
# COMPACT_ATOMS: atom_id res chain seq x y z
N MET A 1 21.24 -7.94 29.60
CA MET A 1 22.45 -7.25 29.08
C MET A 1 23.09 -7.97 27.88
N MET A 2 23.08 -9.31 27.77
CA MET A 2 23.55 -10.03 26.56
C MET A 2 22.56 -10.07 25.37
N LEU A 3 21.25 -9.82 25.58
CA LEU A 3 20.25 -9.77 24.50
C LEU A 3 20.23 -8.45 23.71
N SER A 4 20.92 -7.40 24.17
CA SER A 4 21.02 -6.09 23.51
C SER A 4 22.09 -6.04 22.41
N LEU A 5 22.99 -7.03 22.37
CA LEU A 5 24.11 -7.07 21.41
C LEU A 5 23.81 -7.88 20.14
N MET A 6 22.72 -8.65 20.10
CA MET A 6 22.35 -9.44 18.92
C MET A 6 21.37 -8.76 17.96
N TYR A 7 20.70 -7.67 18.37
CA TYR A 7 19.80 -6.91 17.48
C TYR A 7 20.50 -5.76 16.72
N SER A 8 21.75 -5.44 17.05
CA SER A 8 22.47 -4.30 16.47
C SER A 8 23.21 -4.59 15.16
N THR A 9 23.31 -5.85 14.72
CA THR A 9 24.16 -6.24 13.58
C THR A 9 23.41 -6.65 12.31
N PHE A 10 22.07 -6.66 12.32
CA PHE A 10 21.27 -7.20 11.20
C PHE A 10 20.48 -6.19 10.36
N THR A 11 20.63 -4.89 10.59
CA THR A 11 20.09 -3.88 9.67
C THR A 11 21.23 -2.99 9.21
N GLY A 12 21.78 -3.26 8.02
CA GLY A 12 22.73 -2.36 7.34
C GLY A 12 22.07 -1.05 6.88
N SER A 13 21.00 -0.61 7.53
CA SER A 13 20.30 0.63 7.23
C SER A 13 20.77 1.72 8.19
N GLN A 14 21.34 2.80 7.65
CA GLN A 14 21.83 3.94 8.46
C GLN A 14 20.71 4.78 9.12
N CYS A 15 19.43 4.48 8.88
CA CYS A 15 18.32 5.12 9.59
C CYS A 15 17.70 4.19 10.63
N ALA A 16 17.39 4.72 11.82
CA ALA A 16 16.62 4.03 12.86
C ALA A 16 15.12 3.94 12.50
N ALA A 17 14.82 3.50 11.28
CA ALA A 17 13.43 3.31 10.86
C ALA A 17 12.80 2.17 11.68
N PRO A 18 11.59 2.35 12.22
CA PRO A 18 10.86 1.27 12.86
C PRO A 18 10.63 0.13 11.85
N GLY A 19 10.79 -1.12 12.32
CA GLY A 19 10.67 -2.31 11.48
C GLY A 19 9.37 -2.32 10.68
N GLY A 20 9.47 -2.46 9.35
CA GLY A 20 8.32 -2.52 8.45
C GLY A 20 8.43 -1.64 7.19
N LEU A 21 9.44 -0.76 7.07
CA LEU A 21 9.65 -0.02 5.82
C LEU A 21 10.30 -0.92 4.76
N LYS A 22 9.73 -0.90 3.54
CA LYS A 22 10.34 -1.51 2.36
C LYS A 22 11.71 -0.87 2.15
N LEU A 23 12.77 -1.67 2.31
CA LEU A 23 14.12 -1.25 2.03
C LEU A 23 14.38 -1.31 0.52
N LEU A 24 14.84 -0.20 -0.02
CA LEU A 24 15.26 -0.04 -1.40
C LEU A 24 16.76 -0.37 -1.50
N THR A 25 17.09 -1.28 -2.38
CA THR A 25 18.45 -1.68 -2.76
C THR A 25 18.63 -1.43 -4.25
N LYS A 26 19.87 -1.46 -4.73
CA LYS A 26 20.17 -1.38 -6.16
C LYS A 26 19.32 -2.31 -7.03
N ALA A 27 18.96 -3.50 -6.51
CA ALA A 27 18.17 -4.49 -7.23
C ALA A 27 16.69 -4.10 -7.43
N ASN A 28 16.16 -3.19 -6.60
CA ASN A 28 14.73 -2.85 -6.60
C ASN A 28 14.45 -1.34 -6.72
N TRP A 29 15.45 -0.52 -7.06
CA TRP A 29 15.27 0.92 -7.28
C TRP A 29 14.23 1.26 -8.34
N HIS A 30 13.99 0.38 -9.32
CA HIS A 30 12.89 0.53 -10.30
C HIS A 30 11.49 0.63 -9.66
N ARG A 31 11.34 0.21 -8.39
CA ARG A 31 10.10 0.31 -7.62
C ARG A 31 9.88 1.70 -7.00
N LEU A 32 10.87 2.59 -7.05
CA LEU A 32 10.74 3.94 -6.51
C LEU A 32 9.82 4.79 -7.41
N THR A 33 8.64 5.12 -6.91
CA THR A 33 7.72 6.02 -7.63
C THR A 33 8.12 7.47 -7.41
N VAL A 34 9.08 7.96 -8.20
CA VAL A 34 9.51 9.36 -8.18
C VAL A 34 9.49 9.96 -9.59
N ASP A 35 8.87 11.13 -9.75
CA ASP A 35 9.10 11.97 -10.92
C ASP A 35 10.43 12.71 -10.71
N PRO A 36 11.47 12.48 -11.54
CA PRO A 36 12.76 13.16 -11.41
C PRO A 36 12.65 14.68 -11.29
N LYS A 37 11.64 15.31 -11.91
CA LYS A 37 11.41 16.76 -11.83
C LYS A 37 11.13 17.22 -10.40
N THR A 38 10.48 16.38 -9.60
CA THR A 38 10.15 16.70 -8.20
C THR A 38 11.39 16.77 -7.31
N LEU A 39 12.48 16.08 -7.69
CA LEU A 39 13.74 16.09 -6.95
C LEU A 39 14.54 17.40 -7.10
N LEU A 40 14.17 18.26 -8.06
CA LEU A 40 14.72 19.62 -8.17
C LEU A 40 14.04 20.65 -7.25
N LYS A 41 13.04 20.23 -6.46
CA LYS A 41 12.28 21.11 -5.57
C LYS A 41 13.19 21.78 -4.55
N GLY A 42 13.15 23.12 -4.50
CA GLY A 42 13.93 23.94 -3.57
C GLY A 42 15.34 24.33 -4.05
N LYS A 43 15.93 23.63 -5.02
CA LYS A 43 17.25 24.00 -5.57
C LYS A 43 17.19 24.64 -6.95
N LEU A 44 16.30 24.21 -7.85
CA LEU A 44 16.29 24.71 -9.25
C LEU A 44 14.90 24.81 -9.89
N LYS A 45 13.86 24.38 -9.16
CA LYS A 45 12.50 24.17 -9.66
C LYS A 45 11.92 25.36 -10.43
N ASP A 46 12.23 26.57 -9.99
CA ASP A 46 11.52 27.74 -10.48
C ASP A 46 12.17 28.33 -11.76
N SER A 47 13.35 27.87 -12.16
CA SER A 47 13.95 28.28 -13.45
C SER A 47 13.32 27.52 -14.62
N PRO A 48 12.53 28.17 -15.49
CA PRO A 48 11.88 27.47 -16.59
C PRO A 48 12.89 26.84 -17.56
N THR A 49 14.02 27.52 -17.78
CA THR A 49 15.10 27.08 -18.68
C THR A 49 15.79 25.82 -18.16
N VAL A 50 16.18 25.80 -16.88
CA VAL A 50 16.87 24.65 -16.29
C VAL A 50 15.90 23.48 -16.16
N THR A 51 14.66 23.72 -15.71
CA THR A 51 13.63 22.69 -15.56
C THR A 51 13.23 22.07 -16.90
N ALA A 52 13.11 22.86 -17.99
CA ALA A 52 12.84 22.34 -19.33
C ALA A 52 13.99 21.46 -19.85
N SER A 53 15.24 21.94 -19.71
CA SER A 53 16.43 21.20 -20.13
C SER A 53 16.62 19.92 -19.31
N PHE A 54 16.31 19.95 -18.01
CA PHE A 54 16.35 18.76 -17.15
C PHE A 54 15.25 17.77 -17.53
N SER A 55 14.03 18.27 -17.72
CA SER A 55 12.89 17.45 -18.17
C SER A 55 13.18 16.72 -19.48
N ALA A 56 13.91 17.36 -20.40
CA ALA A 56 14.34 16.73 -21.64
C ALA A 56 15.37 15.61 -21.39
N ALA A 57 16.36 15.86 -20.51
CA ALA A 57 17.39 14.88 -20.15
C ALA A 57 16.85 13.68 -19.36
N THR A 58 15.76 13.86 -18.61
CA THR A 58 15.12 12.80 -17.82
C THR A 58 13.87 12.23 -18.46
N LYS A 59 13.56 12.60 -19.72
CA LYS A 59 12.33 12.17 -20.39
C LYS A 59 12.24 10.65 -20.51
N ASP A 60 13.38 10.01 -20.76
CA ASP A 60 13.44 8.56 -20.95
C ASP A 60 13.36 7.79 -19.63
N LEU A 61 13.63 8.44 -18.48
CA LEU A 61 13.53 7.86 -17.13
C LEU A 61 12.09 7.60 -16.67
N GLN A 62 11.09 7.86 -17.50
CA GLN A 62 9.69 7.52 -17.21
C GLN A 62 9.43 6.02 -17.28
N LYS A 63 10.35 5.24 -17.84
CA LYS A 63 10.28 3.77 -17.81
C LYS A 63 10.87 3.27 -16.49
N PRO A 64 10.19 2.37 -15.76
CA PRO A 64 10.69 1.84 -14.48
C PRO A 64 12.12 1.29 -14.54
N ASP A 65 12.49 0.65 -15.64
CA ASP A 65 13.80 0.00 -15.81
C ASP A 65 14.98 0.99 -15.90
N ASP A 66 14.72 2.23 -16.32
CA ASP A 66 15.74 3.25 -16.53
C ASP A 66 16.10 3.98 -15.22
N LEU A 67 15.28 3.83 -14.17
CA LEU A 67 15.47 4.53 -12.90
C LEU A 67 16.66 3.97 -12.09
N GLY A 68 16.90 2.66 -12.15
CA GLY A 68 18.00 2.01 -11.44
C GLY A 68 19.39 2.52 -11.88
N PRO A 69 19.72 2.45 -13.18
CA PRO A 69 20.97 3.01 -13.71
C PRO A 69 21.13 4.50 -13.44
N TRP A 70 20.03 5.26 -13.47
CA TRP A 70 20.06 6.70 -13.18
C TRP A 70 20.44 6.99 -11.73
N ILE A 71 19.82 6.30 -10.77
CA ILE A 71 20.15 6.43 -9.34
C ILE A 71 21.61 6.01 -9.11
N ALA A 72 22.09 4.95 -9.76
CA ALA A 72 23.51 4.55 -9.69
C ALA A 72 24.44 5.68 -10.14
N GLY A 73 24.12 6.34 -11.26
CA GLY A 73 24.90 7.49 -11.74
C GLY A 73 24.91 8.67 -10.75
N ILE A 74 23.88 8.86 -9.94
CA ILE A 74 23.85 9.87 -8.87
C ILE A 74 24.80 9.49 -7.71
N PHE A 75 24.93 8.21 -7.39
CA PHE A 75 25.94 7.75 -6.44
C PHE A 75 27.37 7.95 -6.98
N ASP A 76 27.61 7.71 -8.27
CA ASP A 76 28.94 7.83 -8.88
C ASP A 76 29.48 9.27 -8.87
N VAL A 77 28.59 10.27 -8.91
CA VAL A 77 28.96 11.70 -8.95
C VAL A 77 28.90 12.38 -7.57
N LYS A 78 28.66 11.63 -6.51
CA LYS A 78 28.64 12.11 -5.13
C LYS A 78 30.00 12.74 -4.78
N LYS A 79 30.03 14.08 -4.70
CA LYS A 79 31.21 14.84 -4.28
C LYS A 79 31.32 14.92 -2.75
N THR A 80 31.87 13.86 -2.13
CA THR A 80 32.63 13.85 -0.85
C THR A 80 32.06 14.66 0.36
N PRO A 81 32.84 14.87 1.44
CA PRO A 81 32.55 14.42 2.82
C PRO A 81 31.37 15.13 3.48
N GLY A 82 30.57 14.41 4.28
CA GLY A 82 29.45 14.98 5.03
C GLY A 82 28.42 13.97 5.52
N ALA A 83 27.16 14.40 5.66
CA ALA A 83 26.05 13.60 6.20
C ALA A 83 25.75 12.30 5.43
N TRP A 84 26.31 12.14 4.24
CA TRP A 84 26.14 10.99 3.36
C TRP A 84 27.38 10.10 3.31
N ASP A 85 28.39 10.34 4.14
CA ASP A 85 29.60 9.50 4.16
C ASP A 85 29.28 8.04 4.51
N GLY A 86 29.91 7.12 3.78
CA GLY A 86 29.63 5.69 3.88
C GLY A 86 28.34 5.22 3.21
N TRP A 87 27.59 6.09 2.54
CA TRP A 87 26.49 5.66 1.67
C TRP A 87 27.01 5.07 0.37
N GLU A 88 26.74 3.77 0.17
CA GLU A 88 27.12 2.99 -1.01
C GLU A 88 25.88 2.44 -1.76
N PRO A 89 25.92 2.33 -3.10
CA PRO A 89 24.81 1.84 -3.91
C PRO A 89 24.22 0.48 -3.49
N ASP A 90 25.04 -0.39 -2.91
CA ASP A 90 24.68 -1.75 -2.50
C ASP A 90 24.02 -1.83 -1.12
N MET A 91 23.96 -0.72 -0.38
CA MET A 91 23.24 -0.65 0.89
C MET A 91 21.72 -0.62 0.70
N SER A 92 21.02 -0.85 1.82
CA SER A 92 19.57 -0.83 1.92
C SER A 92 19.08 0.48 2.54
N TYR A 93 18.21 1.19 1.84
CA TYR A 93 17.70 2.50 2.27
C TYR A 93 16.19 2.49 2.40
N CYS A 94 15.63 3.13 3.43
CA CYS A 94 14.20 3.44 3.38
C CYS A 94 13.94 4.50 2.30
N GLN A 95 12.73 4.49 1.72
CA GLN A 95 12.37 5.44 0.66
C GLN A 95 12.61 6.93 1.03
N PRO A 96 12.23 7.43 2.23
CA PRO A 96 12.52 8.82 2.60
C PRO A 96 14.01 9.18 2.60
N CYS A 97 14.86 8.27 3.10
CA CYS A 97 16.31 8.46 3.16
C CYS A 97 16.92 8.50 1.76
N LEU A 98 16.53 7.57 0.87
CA LEU A 98 16.98 7.58 -0.52
C LEU A 98 16.51 8.85 -1.25
N MET A 99 15.25 9.26 -1.05
CA MET A 99 14.71 10.48 -1.67
C MET A 99 15.49 11.73 -1.25
N LYS A 100 15.82 11.88 0.03
CA LYS A 100 16.62 13.01 0.51
C LYS A 100 18.03 13.01 -0.10
N PHE A 101 18.65 11.83 -0.22
CA PHE A 101 19.94 11.68 -0.89
C PHE A 101 19.87 12.13 -2.36
N LEU A 102 18.83 11.70 -3.09
CA LEU A 102 18.61 12.07 -4.49
C LEU A 102 18.42 13.58 -4.65
N GLU A 103 17.58 14.22 -3.83
CA GLU A 103 17.40 15.68 -3.82
C GLU A 103 18.72 16.44 -3.61
N ASP A 104 19.61 15.89 -2.77
CA ASP A 104 20.86 16.56 -2.45
C ASP A 104 21.92 16.48 -3.56
N HIS A 105 21.87 15.45 -4.41
CA HIS A 105 22.91 15.15 -5.39
C HIS A 105 22.46 15.21 -6.86
N VAL A 106 21.15 15.22 -7.15
CA VAL A 106 20.63 15.20 -8.52
C VAL A 106 21.16 16.35 -9.39
N TRP A 107 21.41 17.53 -8.80
CA TRP A 107 21.98 18.67 -9.53
C TRP A 107 23.45 18.46 -9.92
N VAL A 108 24.22 17.74 -9.10
CA VAL A 108 25.63 17.38 -9.39
C VAL A 108 25.67 16.38 -10.53
N TRP A 109 24.80 15.37 -10.48
CA TRP A 109 24.64 14.42 -11.57
C TRP A 109 24.28 15.14 -12.87
N TYR A 110 23.31 16.04 -12.82
CA TYR A 110 22.86 16.76 -14.00
C TYR A 110 23.95 17.66 -14.59
N LEU A 111 24.74 18.34 -13.74
CA LEU A 111 25.91 19.09 -14.19
C LEU A 111 26.88 18.20 -14.97
N ASN A 112 27.26 17.05 -14.40
CA ASN A 112 28.20 16.11 -15.03
C ASN A 112 27.63 15.52 -16.34
N TYR A 113 26.35 15.17 -16.35
CA TYR A 113 25.65 14.72 -17.55
C TYR A 113 25.75 15.74 -18.69
N ARG A 114 25.52 17.03 -18.40
CA ARG A 114 25.63 18.09 -19.42
C ARG A 114 27.06 18.24 -19.94
N ILE A 115 28.05 18.20 -19.04
CA ILE A 115 29.47 18.28 -19.41
C ILE A 115 29.85 17.11 -20.34
N GLN A 116 29.41 15.89 -20.03
CA GLN A 116 29.62 14.72 -20.90
C GLN A 116 28.96 14.84 -22.27
N LYS A 117 27.88 15.64 -22.39
CA LYS A 117 27.23 15.98 -23.68
C LYS A 117 27.86 17.18 -24.39
N GLY A 118 29.05 17.61 -23.96
CA GLY A 118 29.80 18.71 -24.58
C GLY A 118 29.36 20.11 -24.14
N TRP A 119 28.53 20.22 -23.09
CA TRP A 119 28.21 21.53 -22.54
C TRP A 119 29.38 22.07 -21.71
N VAL A 120 29.87 23.26 -22.09
CA VAL A 120 30.87 23.98 -21.31
C VAL A 120 30.14 24.92 -20.33
N PRO A 121 30.21 24.68 -19.01
CA PRO A 121 29.55 25.54 -18.04
C PRO A 121 30.14 26.96 -18.10
N PRO A 122 29.31 28.01 -18.13
CA PRO A 122 29.77 29.36 -17.88
C PRO A 122 30.26 29.50 -16.43
N GLU A 123 30.81 30.67 -16.09
CA GLU A 123 31.25 30.94 -14.71
C GLU A 123 30.13 30.71 -13.69
N ASN A 124 30.46 30.07 -12.57
CA ASN A 124 29.52 29.79 -11.49
C ASN A 124 28.88 31.07 -10.94
N CYS A 125 27.57 31.04 -10.72
CA CYS A 125 26.88 32.07 -9.98
C CYS A 125 27.33 32.05 -8.51
N THR A 126 27.60 33.22 -7.92
CA THR A 126 28.04 33.30 -6.51
C THR A 126 26.99 32.76 -5.53
N SER A 127 25.71 32.89 -5.86
CA SER A 127 24.59 32.35 -5.08
C SER A 127 24.23 30.92 -5.50
N GLY A 128 24.90 30.35 -6.51
CA GLY A 128 24.68 28.99 -6.99
C GLY A 128 23.23 28.68 -7.34
N TYR A 129 22.78 27.49 -6.95
CA TYR A 129 21.38 27.07 -7.08
C TYR A 129 20.41 27.88 -6.21
N ASN A 130 20.89 28.65 -5.22
CA ASN A 130 20.05 29.56 -4.42
C ASN A 130 19.86 30.96 -5.04
N CYS A 131 20.30 31.17 -6.29
CA CYS A 131 20.26 32.49 -6.91
C CYS A 131 18.83 32.95 -7.22
N LYS A 132 18.38 34.03 -6.57
CA LYS A 132 17.06 34.64 -6.84
C LYS A 132 16.95 35.22 -8.26
N LYS A 133 18.06 35.73 -8.81
CA LYS A 133 18.10 36.29 -10.18
C LYS A 133 17.81 35.27 -11.28
N ILE A 134 17.80 33.98 -10.94
CA ILE A 134 17.40 32.91 -11.86
C ILE A 134 15.94 33.06 -12.35
N MET A 135 15.12 33.78 -11.57
CA MET A 135 13.71 34.08 -11.88
C MET A 135 13.55 35.38 -12.66
N ASP A 136 14.36 36.38 -12.32
CA ASP A 136 14.09 37.76 -12.72
C ASP A 136 14.89 38.20 -13.96
N SER A 137 15.92 37.46 -14.35
CA SER A 137 16.82 37.86 -15.44
C SER A 137 17.21 36.69 -16.33
N ARG A 138 16.59 36.65 -17.52
CA ARG A 138 16.92 35.67 -18.57
C ARG A 138 18.40 35.71 -18.94
N ASP A 139 18.98 36.90 -19.11
CA ASP A 139 20.40 37.06 -19.45
C ASP A 139 21.32 36.50 -18.37
N HIS A 140 20.97 36.68 -17.09
CA HIS A 140 21.74 36.11 -15.99
C HIS A 140 21.71 34.57 -15.99
N VAL A 141 20.56 33.96 -16.27
CA VAL A 141 20.40 32.50 -16.39
C VAL A 141 21.30 31.91 -17.47
N PHE A 142 21.49 32.61 -18.58
CA PHE A 142 22.38 32.15 -19.67
C PHE A 142 23.85 32.48 -19.43
N ALA A 143 24.16 33.58 -18.75
CA ALA A 143 25.54 34.04 -18.54
C ALA A 143 26.27 33.36 -17.37
N LYS A 144 25.56 32.69 -16.45
CA LYS A 144 26.14 32.07 -15.24
C LYS A 144 25.66 30.65 -15.04
N ASN A 145 26.50 29.81 -14.43
CA ASN A 145 26.13 28.44 -14.06
C ASN A 145 25.43 28.44 -12.69
N HIS A 146 24.18 27.99 -12.64
CA HIS A 146 23.41 27.81 -11.40
C HIS A 146 23.40 26.37 -10.90
N LEU A 147 23.95 25.42 -11.66
CA LEU A 147 24.20 24.04 -11.21
C LEU A 147 25.47 23.97 -10.36
N CYS A 148 25.61 24.86 -9.38
CA CYS A 148 26.75 24.91 -8.48
C CYS A 148 26.30 25.26 -7.06
N ALA A 149 27.09 24.84 -6.07
CA ALA A 149 26.89 25.28 -4.70
C ALA A 149 27.11 26.80 -4.58
N PRO A 150 26.39 27.50 -3.68
CA PRO A 150 26.68 28.89 -3.37
C PRO A 150 28.12 29.05 -2.89
N THR A 151 28.88 29.99 -3.47
CA THR A 151 30.30 30.23 -3.12
C THR A 151 30.49 31.35 -2.10
N LYS A 152 29.48 32.21 -1.92
CA LYS A 152 29.43 33.15 -0.82
C LYS A 152 28.43 32.63 0.21
N SER A 153 28.87 32.47 1.45
CA SER A 153 27.95 32.61 2.58
C SER A 153 27.46 34.05 2.54
N GLU A 154 26.40 34.33 1.78
CA GLU A 154 25.65 35.56 1.99
C GLU A 154 25.29 35.55 3.48
N GLU A 155 25.87 36.51 4.20
CA GLU A 155 25.53 36.82 5.57
C GLU A 155 24.00 36.93 5.63
N MET A 156 23.32 35.85 6.06
CA MET A 156 21.97 35.95 6.56
C MET A 156 22.02 37.04 7.63
N GLY A 157 21.26 38.11 7.40
CA GLY A 157 21.48 39.41 8.00
C GLY A 157 21.85 39.38 9.48
N LYS A 158 22.84 40.20 9.84
CA LYS A 158 23.22 40.50 11.23
C LYS A 158 21.98 40.63 12.12
N PRO A 159 21.79 39.74 13.11
CA PRO A 159 20.88 40.01 14.21
C PRO A 159 21.46 41.16 15.03
N THR A 160 20.66 42.19 15.30
CA THR A 160 20.95 43.14 16.38
C THR A 160 21.09 42.37 17.68
N ALA A 161 22.21 42.57 18.38
CA ALA A 161 22.60 41.84 19.58
C ALA A 161 21.61 41.97 20.75
N PRO A 162 21.35 40.85 21.46
CA PRO A 162 21.27 40.81 22.91
C PRO A 162 22.29 39.80 23.48
N PRO A 163 22.52 39.75 24.81
CA PRO A 163 23.80 39.41 25.38
C PRO A 163 24.16 37.92 25.31
N GLU A 164 25.47 37.70 25.32
CA GLU A 164 26.19 36.44 25.20
C GLU A 164 25.58 35.30 26.03
N SER A 165 25.26 34.20 25.33
CA SER A 165 25.28 32.85 25.89
C SER A 165 25.76 31.87 24.82
N PRO A 166 26.50 30.80 25.17
CA PRO A 166 27.23 29.99 24.20
C PRO A 166 26.31 28.99 23.51
N GLU A 167 26.27 29.04 22.17
CA GLU A 167 25.58 28.06 21.32
C GLU A 167 26.28 26.69 21.39
N MET A 168 25.56 25.71 21.94
CA MET A 168 25.86 24.29 21.81
C MET A 168 25.37 23.77 20.45
N SER A 169 26.24 23.02 19.77
CA SER A 169 25.95 22.31 18.53
C SER A 169 24.72 21.39 18.68
N GLN A 170 23.88 21.36 17.64
CA GLN A 170 22.76 20.44 17.53
C GLN A 170 23.28 19.00 17.49
N THR A 171 23.23 18.33 18.63
CA THR A 171 23.51 16.91 18.76
C THR A 171 22.30 16.12 18.28
N ASN A 172 22.57 15.04 17.55
CA ASN A 172 21.61 13.98 17.26
C ASN A 172 21.21 13.31 18.58
N VAL A 173 20.23 13.88 19.29
CA VAL A 173 19.69 13.28 20.50
C VAL A 173 18.66 12.23 20.08
N PRO A 174 18.80 10.95 20.48
CA PRO A 174 17.77 9.94 20.25
C PRO A 174 16.46 10.37 20.92
N PRO A 175 15.29 9.92 20.43
CA PRO A 175 14.01 10.29 21.01
C PRO A 175 14.01 9.99 22.52
N LEU A 176 13.78 11.02 23.32
CA LEU A 176 13.73 10.92 24.78
C LEU A 176 12.62 9.95 25.17
N GLY A 177 12.92 9.01 26.07
CA GLY A 177 11.91 8.09 26.62
C GLY A 177 10.79 8.85 27.35
N ASP A 178 9.58 8.28 27.34
CA ASP A 178 8.38 8.90 27.96
C ASP A 178 8.57 9.18 29.46
N ASP A 179 9.40 8.39 30.15
CA ASP A 179 9.78 8.58 31.54
C ASP A 179 10.65 9.84 31.74
N ILE A 180 11.51 10.14 30.77
CA ILE A 180 12.33 11.35 30.75
C ILE A 180 11.47 12.56 30.39
N ILE A 181 10.54 12.44 29.43
CA ILE A 181 9.59 13.52 29.09
C ILE A 181 8.72 13.86 30.30
N GLY A 182 8.22 12.84 31.03
CA GLY A 182 7.46 13.03 32.27
C GLY A 182 8.26 13.76 33.35
N ARG A 183 9.54 13.42 33.51
CA ARG A 183 10.45 14.12 34.43
C ARG A 183 10.75 15.55 33.99
N ILE A 184 10.96 15.79 32.69
CA ILE A 184 11.16 17.14 32.14
C ILE A 184 9.93 18.02 32.39
N MET A 185 8.72 17.49 32.22
CA MET A 185 7.49 18.21 32.53
C MET A 185 7.36 18.51 34.03
N ALA A 186 7.72 17.56 34.90
CA ALA A 186 7.68 17.76 36.35
C ALA A 186 8.73 18.78 36.87
N LEU A 187 9.79 19.02 36.10
CA LEU A 187 10.89 19.93 36.45
C LEU A 187 10.73 21.34 35.85
N CYS A 188 9.63 21.63 35.15
CA CYS A 188 9.39 22.95 34.60
C CYS A 188 9.17 23.99 35.72
N PRO A 189 9.98 25.08 35.79
CA PRO A 189 10.01 25.98 36.94
C PRO A 189 8.80 26.93 37.02
N THR A 190 8.04 27.07 35.93
CA THR A 190 6.84 27.92 35.87
C THR A 190 5.76 27.27 35.00
N PHE A 191 4.51 27.70 35.18
CA PHE A 191 3.40 27.27 34.34
C PHE A 191 3.57 27.67 32.87
N ASP A 192 4.18 28.81 32.57
CA ASP A 192 4.44 29.25 31.19
C ASP A 192 5.52 28.39 30.50
N THR A 193 6.56 28.00 31.26
CA THR A 193 7.59 27.07 30.78
C THR A 193 7.01 25.66 30.61
N LEU A 194 6.16 25.21 31.53
CA LEU A 194 5.43 23.94 31.39
C LEU A 194 4.53 23.96 30.17
N GLN A 195 3.77 25.04 29.96
CA GLN A 195 2.87 25.17 28.81
C GLN A 195 3.66 25.21 27.49
N SER A 196 4.81 25.86 27.45
CA SER A 196 5.67 25.94 26.25
C SER A 196 6.36 24.61 25.93
N THR A 197 6.91 23.95 26.96
CA THR A 197 7.49 22.60 26.87
C THR A 197 6.42 21.60 26.45
N ALA A 198 5.26 21.64 27.11
CA ALA A 198 4.15 20.79 26.75
C ALA A 198 3.65 21.10 25.33
N ARG A 199 3.54 22.35 24.86
CA ARG A 199 3.21 22.65 23.44
C ARG A 199 4.20 22.04 22.44
N THR A 200 5.46 21.90 22.83
CA THR A 200 6.50 21.29 22.00
C THR A 200 6.40 19.76 21.99
N PHE A 201 6.11 19.13 23.13
CA PHE A 201 6.00 17.68 23.26
C PHE A 201 4.57 17.12 23.09
N PHE A 202 3.52 17.95 23.18
CA PHE A 202 2.10 17.56 23.08
C PHE A 202 1.83 16.88 21.75
N LYS A 203 2.52 17.29 20.68
CA LYS A 203 2.41 16.64 19.37
C LYS A 203 2.83 15.17 19.43
N SER A 204 3.93 14.90 20.15
CA SER A 204 4.43 13.55 20.36
C SER A 204 3.52 12.75 21.29
N ILE A 205 3.02 13.38 22.37
CA ILE A 205 2.14 12.71 23.34
C ILE A 205 0.78 12.37 22.71
N THR A 206 0.13 13.32 22.02
CA THR A 206 -1.15 13.06 21.34
C THR A 206 -0.99 11.97 20.28
N TRP A 207 0.10 11.97 19.53
CA TRP A 207 0.38 10.91 18.58
C TRP A 207 0.65 9.56 19.25
N ALA A 208 1.44 9.52 20.33
CA ALA A 208 1.72 8.31 21.09
C ALA A 208 0.45 7.72 21.73
N VAL A 209 -0.41 8.57 22.31
CA VAL A 209 -1.72 8.18 22.84
C VAL A 209 -2.62 7.66 21.72
N ALA A 210 -2.72 8.37 20.59
CA ALA A 210 -3.48 7.91 19.44
C ALA A 210 -2.96 6.55 18.94
N HIS A 211 -1.65 6.37 18.85
CA HIS A 211 -1.01 5.12 18.44
C HIS A 211 -1.21 3.99 19.48
N SER A 212 -1.25 4.29 20.76
CA SER A 212 -1.57 3.31 21.81
C SER A 212 -3.02 2.81 21.71
N VAL A 213 -3.97 3.72 21.41
CA VAL A 213 -5.40 3.39 21.31
C VAL A 213 -5.77 2.75 19.97
N ILE A 214 -5.26 3.30 18.87
CA ILE A 214 -5.64 2.93 17.49
C ILE A 214 -4.62 1.98 16.85
N GLY A 215 -3.43 1.84 17.43
CA GLY A 215 -2.35 1.05 16.84
C GLY A 215 -1.73 1.70 15.60
N PRO A 216 -1.14 0.90 14.70
CA PRO A 216 -0.50 1.43 13.50
C PRO A 216 -1.47 2.01 12.45
N ALA A 217 -2.79 1.94 12.68
CA ALA A 217 -3.83 2.49 11.80
C ALA A 217 -4.15 3.99 12.05
N VAL A 218 -3.39 4.69 12.91
CA VAL A 218 -3.58 6.12 13.19
C VAL A 218 -3.66 6.98 11.92
N PRO A 219 -2.80 6.82 10.89
CA PRO A 219 -2.90 7.64 9.69
C PRO A 219 -4.27 7.55 9.02
N GLN A 220 -4.86 6.35 8.95
CA GLN A 220 -6.19 6.14 8.38
C GLN A 220 -7.29 6.74 9.27
N ALA A 221 -7.19 6.59 10.59
CA ALA A 221 -8.13 7.18 11.53
C ALA A 221 -8.14 8.73 11.47
N VAL A 222 -6.97 9.36 11.36
CA VAL A 222 -6.85 10.82 11.22
C VAL A 222 -7.50 11.30 9.94
N ARG A 223 -7.39 10.54 8.83
CA ARG A 223 -8.08 10.85 7.57
C ARG A 223 -9.60 10.88 7.75
N VAL A 224 -10.17 9.88 8.43
CA VAL A 224 -11.62 9.82 8.71
C VAL A 224 -12.07 11.07 9.44
N VAL A 225 -11.34 11.49 10.46
CA VAL A 225 -11.71 12.64 11.30
C VAL A 225 -11.65 13.96 10.52
N ARG A 226 -10.68 14.09 9.62
CA ARG A 226 -10.47 15.28 8.78
C ARG A 226 -11.37 15.33 7.56
N TYR A 227 -11.98 14.20 7.22
CA TYR A 227 -13.06 14.13 6.25
C TYR A 227 -14.38 13.88 7.00
N PRO A 228 -14.86 14.88 7.76
CA PRO A 228 -16.03 14.70 8.60
C PRO A 228 -17.24 14.32 7.75
N TYR A 229 -18.08 13.47 8.33
CA TYR A 229 -19.38 13.10 7.80
C TYR A 229 -20.18 14.35 7.39
N TYR A 230 -20.82 14.28 6.23
CA TYR A 230 -21.67 15.35 5.72
C TYR A 230 -22.87 15.54 6.67
N ASP A 231 -22.96 16.69 7.33
CA ASP A 231 -24.11 17.06 8.13
C ASP A 231 -25.05 17.95 7.31
N ARG A 232 -26.18 17.37 6.90
CA ARG A 232 -27.23 18.02 6.10
C ARG A 232 -27.76 19.28 6.79
N ASN A 233 -27.90 19.29 8.12
CA ASN A 233 -28.48 20.39 8.88
C ASN A 233 -27.61 21.64 8.86
N THR A 234 -26.29 21.46 8.73
CA THR A 234 -25.38 22.60 8.68
C THR A 234 -25.31 23.25 7.31
N ASN A 235 -25.79 22.57 6.26
CA ASN A 235 -25.67 22.96 4.84
C ASN A 235 -24.22 23.38 4.45
N LYS A 236 -23.23 22.97 5.25
CA LYS A 236 -21.80 23.31 5.14
C LYS A 236 -21.03 22.11 4.60
N GLY A 237 -21.57 21.46 3.59
CA GLY A 237 -21.00 20.25 3.03
C GLY A 237 -20.55 20.40 1.58
N TRP A 238 -19.49 19.67 1.26
CA TRP A 238 -18.85 19.66 -0.04
C TRP A 238 -19.76 19.05 -1.11
N ARG A 239 -20.11 19.80 -2.17
CA ARG A 239 -20.76 19.24 -3.37
C ARG A 239 -19.75 18.37 -4.13
N ILE A 240 -19.85 17.06 -3.99
CA ILE A 240 -18.94 16.08 -4.61
C ILE A 240 -19.25 15.87 -6.11
N GLU A 241 -20.44 16.29 -6.57
CA GLU A 241 -21.00 16.05 -7.92
C GLU A 241 -20.14 16.69 -9.02
N HIS A 242 -19.35 17.71 -8.68
CA HIS A 242 -18.50 18.44 -9.61
C HIS A 242 -17.02 18.13 -9.45
N ARG A 243 -16.65 17.16 -8.60
CA ARG A 243 -15.25 16.78 -8.45
C ARG A 243 -14.88 15.67 -9.41
N ASP A 244 -13.80 15.95 -10.13
CA ASP A 244 -13.04 14.95 -10.87
C ASP A 244 -12.72 13.77 -9.93
N PRO A 245 -13.13 12.53 -10.28
CA PRO A 245 -12.84 11.32 -9.53
C PRO A 245 -11.35 11.18 -9.16
N ASP A 246 -10.45 11.60 -10.05
CA ASP A 246 -9.00 11.50 -9.85
C ASP A 246 -8.50 12.53 -8.82
N LEU A 247 -9.23 13.64 -8.65
CA LEU A 247 -8.92 14.64 -7.63
C LEU A 247 -9.34 14.17 -6.23
N MET A 248 -10.41 13.37 -6.12
CA MET A 248 -10.85 12.83 -4.83
C MET A 248 -9.83 11.84 -4.25
N ALA A 249 -9.18 11.06 -5.11
CA ALA A 249 -8.06 10.20 -4.77
C ALA A 249 -6.85 10.99 -4.22
N ALA A 250 -6.47 12.07 -4.89
CA ALA A 250 -5.29 12.88 -4.55
C ALA A 250 -5.44 13.72 -3.27
N VAL A 251 -6.68 14.04 -2.85
CA VAL A 251 -6.95 14.96 -1.73
C VAL A 251 -6.62 14.37 -0.36
N CYS A 252 -6.38 13.06 -0.23
CA CYS A 252 -6.12 12.43 1.06
C CYS A 252 -5.00 11.38 1.02
N PRO A 253 -3.72 11.76 0.79
CA PRO A 253 -2.62 10.81 0.81
C PRO A 253 -2.39 10.22 2.22
N GLU A 254 -2.11 8.92 2.31
CA GLU A 254 -1.84 8.23 3.59
C GLU A 254 -0.42 8.48 4.15
N GLY A 255 0.45 9.13 3.37
CA GLY A 255 1.90 9.17 3.61
C GLY A 255 2.46 10.36 4.41
N GLY A 256 1.63 11.17 5.07
CA GLY A 256 2.09 12.35 5.81
C GLY A 256 1.99 12.17 7.32
N ALA A 257 3.09 12.41 8.06
CA ALA A 257 3.03 12.63 9.50
C ALA A 257 2.23 13.92 9.76
N THR A 258 0.92 13.78 9.92
CA THR A 258 0.03 14.91 10.10
C THR A 258 -0.20 15.20 11.58
N LEU A 259 0.01 16.45 11.96
CA LEU A 259 -0.26 16.96 13.30
C LEU A 259 -1.71 16.69 13.72
N ILE A 260 -1.95 15.88 14.75
CA ILE A 260 -3.29 15.68 15.32
C ILE A 260 -3.69 16.94 16.10
N MET A 261 -4.77 17.60 15.66
CA MET A 261 -5.31 18.77 16.35
C MET A 261 -6.16 18.34 17.54
N THR A 262 -6.40 19.22 18.53
CA THR A 262 -7.23 18.89 19.70
C THR A 262 -8.65 18.44 19.31
N GLN A 263 -9.23 19.08 18.29
CA GLN A 263 -10.52 18.67 17.72
C GLN A 263 -10.47 17.30 17.05
N ASP A 264 -9.31 16.90 16.52
CA ASP A 264 -9.15 15.60 15.89
C ASP A 264 -9.16 14.51 16.97
N ALA A 265 -8.51 14.77 18.11
CA ALA A 265 -8.35 13.81 19.21
C ALA A 265 -9.70 13.31 19.78
N LEU A 266 -10.69 14.20 19.95
CA LEU A 266 -12.02 13.79 20.46
C LEU A 266 -12.71 12.81 19.51
N LYS A 267 -12.76 13.15 18.22
CA LYS A 267 -13.36 12.29 17.19
C LYS A 267 -12.56 11.00 16.97
N LEU A 268 -11.24 11.03 17.13
CA LEU A 268 -10.40 9.83 17.08
C LEU A 268 -10.79 8.85 18.18
N VAL A 269 -11.03 9.32 19.40
CA VAL A 269 -11.48 8.48 20.52
C VAL A 269 -12.86 7.88 20.24
N GLU A 270 -13.78 8.66 19.70
CA GLU A 270 -15.12 8.17 19.31
C GLU A 270 -15.03 7.08 18.24
N ASN A 271 -14.30 7.34 17.15
CA ASN A 271 -14.12 6.36 16.07
C ASN A 271 -13.38 5.11 16.57
N ALA A 272 -12.38 5.25 17.45
CA ALA A 272 -11.66 4.11 18.01
C ALA A 272 -12.57 3.19 18.84
N LYS A 273 -13.54 3.75 19.58
CA LYS A 273 -14.55 2.96 20.30
C LYS A 273 -15.42 2.15 19.33
N VAL A 274 -15.89 2.78 18.25
CA VAL A 274 -16.68 2.11 17.21
C VAL A 274 -15.88 0.98 16.57
N ILE A 275 -14.63 1.24 16.17
CA ILE A 275 -13.78 0.21 15.55
C ILE A 275 -13.45 -0.91 16.53
N SER A 276 -13.22 -0.62 17.81
CA SER A 276 -12.99 -1.66 18.81
C SER A 276 -14.23 -2.53 19.05
N ALA A 277 -15.43 -1.94 19.07
CA ALA A 277 -16.67 -2.70 19.16
C ALA A 277 -16.87 -3.57 17.91
N PHE A 278 -16.62 -3.01 16.73
CA PHE A 278 -16.73 -3.74 15.47
C PHE A 278 -15.73 -4.91 15.37
N GLU A 279 -14.50 -4.72 15.86
CA GLU A 279 -13.48 -5.77 15.98
C GLU A 279 -13.93 -6.89 16.93
N ASN A 280 -14.59 -6.56 18.05
CA ASN A 280 -15.16 -7.55 18.96
C ASN A 280 -16.26 -8.38 18.28
N ILE A 281 -17.14 -7.74 17.49
CA ILE A 281 -18.18 -8.45 16.72
C ILE A 281 -17.54 -9.40 15.70
N TYR A 282 -16.50 -8.96 14.98
CA TYR A 282 -15.76 -9.80 14.04
C TYR A 282 -15.12 -11.01 14.75
N SER A 283 -14.44 -10.77 15.86
CA SER A 283 -13.82 -11.83 16.65
C SER A 283 -14.86 -12.83 17.17
N LEU A 284 -15.97 -12.36 17.71
CA LEU A 284 -17.05 -13.19 18.22
C LEU A 284 -17.66 -14.09 17.13
N THR A 285 -17.85 -13.56 15.93
CA THR A 285 -18.54 -14.28 14.85
C THR A 285 -17.62 -15.17 14.02
N GLN A 286 -16.38 -14.75 13.77
CA GLN A 286 -15.45 -15.37 12.83
C GLN A 286 -14.26 -16.09 13.46
N LYS A 287 -13.97 -15.85 14.75
CA LYS A 287 -12.80 -16.43 15.45
C LYS A 287 -13.19 -17.31 16.62
N ASP A 288 -13.76 -16.71 17.67
CA ASP A 288 -14.10 -17.37 18.91
C ASP A 288 -15.44 -16.83 19.43
N ARG A 289 -16.48 -17.67 19.35
CA ARG A 289 -17.85 -17.36 19.78
C ARG A 289 -18.01 -17.22 21.30
N THR A 290 -16.99 -17.59 22.09
CA THR A 290 -17.04 -17.53 23.55
C THR A 290 -16.43 -16.24 24.10
N SER A 291 -15.52 -15.60 23.36
CA SER A 291 -14.88 -14.37 23.78
C SER A 291 -15.72 -13.14 23.43
N ARG A 292 -15.98 -12.28 24.41
CA ARG A 292 -16.63 -10.98 24.20
C ARG A 292 -15.68 -9.88 23.73
N THR A 293 -14.38 -10.14 23.78
CA THR A 293 -13.35 -9.20 23.31
C THR A 293 -12.57 -9.83 22.17
N SER A 294 -11.96 -8.98 21.34
CA SER A 294 -11.13 -9.41 20.22
C SER A 294 -10.02 -10.37 20.66
N VAL A 295 -9.92 -11.50 19.96
CA VAL A 295 -8.81 -12.46 20.04
C VAL A 295 -7.93 -12.42 18.78
N LEU A 296 -8.03 -11.33 18.00
CA LEU A 296 -7.18 -11.14 16.83
C LEU A 296 -5.72 -10.98 17.24
N THR A 297 -4.82 -11.58 16.47
CA THR A 297 -3.39 -11.32 16.63
C THR A 297 -3.08 -9.85 16.31
N PRO A 298 -1.96 -9.27 16.81
CA PRO A 298 -1.61 -7.88 16.52
C PRO A 298 -1.61 -7.54 15.02
N GLN A 299 -1.13 -8.47 14.18
CA GLN A 299 -1.11 -8.31 12.73
C GLN A 299 -2.52 -8.33 12.12
N GLU A 300 -3.38 -9.26 12.54
CA GLU A 300 -4.76 -9.32 12.06
C GLU A 300 -5.55 -8.09 12.49
N ARG A 301 -5.38 -7.67 13.74
CA ARG A 301 -5.97 -6.45 14.29
C ARG A 301 -5.58 -5.22 13.47
N TRP A 302 -4.30 -5.05 13.18
CA TRP A 302 -3.83 -3.94 12.36
C TRP A 302 -4.49 -3.92 10.97
N ARG A 303 -4.49 -5.06 10.26
CA ARG A 303 -5.11 -5.18 8.92
C ARG A 303 -6.60 -4.89 8.96
N PHE A 304 -7.31 -5.45 9.94
CA PHE A 304 -8.74 -5.23 10.14
C PHE A 304 -9.07 -3.76 10.42
N GLN A 305 -8.38 -3.14 11.37
CA GLN A 305 -8.61 -1.75 11.74
C GLN A 305 -8.28 -0.79 10.60
N ARG A 306 -7.15 -1.02 9.90
CA ARG A 306 -6.78 -0.23 8.71
C ARG A 306 -7.88 -0.29 7.64
N ALA A 307 -8.38 -1.49 7.32
CA ALA A 307 -9.47 -1.66 6.38
C ALA A 307 -10.77 -0.99 6.87
N ALA A 308 -11.13 -1.16 8.14
CA ALA A 308 -12.35 -0.60 8.72
C ALA A 308 -12.34 0.95 8.73
N TYR A 309 -11.21 1.58 9.04
CA TYR A 309 -11.08 3.04 8.92
C TYR A 309 -11.18 3.53 7.48
N ARG A 310 -10.66 2.78 6.50
CA ARG A 310 -10.82 3.12 5.07
C ARG A 310 -12.26 3.00 4.61
N ILE A 311 -12.99 1.99 5.09
CA ILE A 311 -14.44 1.88 4.85
C ILE A 311 -15.16 3.06 5.50
N MET A 312 -14.83 3.41 6.74
CA MET A 312 -15.43 4.56 7.42
C MET A 312 -15.17 5.87 6.65
N LEU A 313 -13.96 6.07 6.13
CA LEU A 313 -13.64 7.21 5.26
C LEU A 313 -14.48 7.18 3.98
N TYR A 314 -14.57 6.03 3.32
CA TYR A 314 -15.36 5.84 2.10
C TYR A 314 -16.84 6.17 2.35
N CYS A 315 -17.42 5.71 3.46
CA CYS A 315 -18.80 6.02 3.85
C CYS A 315 -18.98 7.51 4.20
N ASN A 316 -17.98 8.19 4.78
CA ASN A 316 -18.04 9.64 4.98
C ASN A 316 -17.97 10.41 3.65
N MET A 317 -17.28 9.88 2.64
CA MET A 317 -17.23 10.45 1.29
C MET A 317 -18.52 10.22 0.51
N PHE A 318 -19.21 9.10 0.73
CA PHE A 318 -20.44 8.73 0.03
C PHE A 318 -21.59 8.40 1.00
N PRO A 319 -21.98 9.33 1.89
CA PRO A 319 -22.94 9.03 2.93
C PRO A 319 -24.32 8.75 2.34
N GLY A 320 -25.02 7.74 2.90
CA GLY A 320 -26.35 7.38 2.41
C GLY A 320 -27.42 8.44 2.66
N THR A 321 -27.23 9.33 3.63
CA THR A 321 -28.16 10.41 4.01
C THR A 321 -28.02 11.64 3.12
N ARG A 322 -27.18 11.56 2.09
CA ARG A 322 -26.85 12.71 1.26
C ARG A 322 -28.03 13.21 0.44
N TYR A 323 -28.79 12.27 -0.09
CA TYR A 323 -29.95 12.53 -0.94
C TYR A 323 -31.18 12.11 -0.17
N ASP A 324 -32.21 12.94 -0.16
CA ASP A 324 -33.51 12.50 0.35
C ASP A 324 -34.25 11.66 -0.70
N LEU A 325 -35.40 11.11 -0.29
CA LEU A 325 -36.25 10.28 -1.13
C LEU A 325 -36.69 11.02 -2.41
N ASP A 326 -37.04 12.29 -2.28
CA ASP A 326 -37.50 13.13 -3.39
C ASP A 326 -36.38 13.38 -4.41
N GLU A 327 -35.17 13.74 -3.95
CA GLU A 327 -33.99 13.92 -4.79
C GLU A 327 -33.55 12.62 -5.48
N LEU A 328 -33.75 11.46 -4.85
CA LEU A 328 -33.40 10.17 -5.42
C LEU A 328 -34.39 9.70 -6.49
N ALA A 329 -35.69 9.94 -6.27
CA ALA A 329 -36.73 9.61 -7.24
C ALA A 329 -36.53 10.36 -8.57
N ASP A 330 -36.07 11.61 -8.50
CA ASP A 330 -35.81 12.47 -9.66
C ASP A 330 -34.35 12.39 -10.17
N MET A 331 -33.51 11.54 -9.57
CA MET A 331 -32.10 11.49 -9.92
C MET A 331 -31.88 10.89 -11.30
N GLU A 332 -31.32 11.68 -12.21
CA GLU A 332 -30.94 11.18 -13.54
C GLU A 332 -29.95 10.02 -13.43
N GLN A 333 -30.16 8.97 -14.25
CA GLN A 333 -29.32 7.78 -14.26
C GLN A 333 -27.82 8.08 -14.48
N ASP A 334 -27.52 9.19 -15.17
CA ASP A 334 -26.16 9.64 -15.41
C ASP A 334 -25.47 10.17 -14.14
N ILE A 335 -26.23 10.78 -13.22
CA ILE A 335 -25.74 11.17 -11.89
C ILE A 335 -25.41 9.92 -11.08
N VAL A 336 -26.30 8.92 -11.07
CA VAL A 336 -26.05 7.64 -10.37
C VAL A 336 -24.77 6.98 -10.89
N LYS A 337 -24.62 6.88 -12.21
CA LYS A 337 -23.41 6.33 -12.84
C LYS A 337 -22.17 7.15 -12.50
N ALA A 338 -22.28 8.48 -12.41
CA ALA A 338 -21.17 9.35 -12.03
C ALA A 338 -20.72 9.07 -10.58
N VAL A 339 -21.66 8.96 -9.63
CA VAL A 339 -21.36 8.60 -8.23
C VAL A 339 -20.73 7.21 -8.13
N GLN A 340 -21.24 6.23 -8.86
CA GLN A 340 -20.66 4.88 -8.90
C GLN A 340 -19.22 4.88 -9.47
N ARG A 341 -18.93 5.70 -10.49
CA ARG A 341 -17.56 5.87 -10.99
C ARG A 341 -16.65 6.52 -9.95
N GLN A 342 -17.13 7.52 -9.22
CA GLN A 342 -16.37 8.17 -8.15
C GLN A 342 -16.03 7.20 -7.01
N ARG A 343 -17.02 6.40 -6.58
CA ARG A 343 -16.83 5.32 -5.61
C ARG A 343 -15.73 4.34 -6.05
N THR A 344 -15.80 3.90 -7.30
CA THR A 344 -14.82 3.00 -7.91
C THR A 344 -13.43 3.63 -7.98
N ALA A 345 -13.34 4.90 -8.34
CA ALA A 345 -12.07 5.63 -8.39
C ALA A 345 -11.39 5.68 -7.02
N VAL A 346 -12.13 6.03 -5.96
CA VAL A 346 -11.59 6.09 -4.58
C VAL A 346 -11.01 4.74 -4.14
N LEU A 347 -11.73 3.64 -4.39
CA LEU A 347 -11.27 2.30 -4.02
C LEU A 347 -10.13 1.79 -4.90
N ARG A 348 -10.06 2.21 -6.17
CA ARG A 348 -9.03 1.78 -7.13
C ARG A 348 -7.62 2.19 -6.71
N GLU A 349 -7.48 3.27 -5.93
CA GLU A 349 -6.19 3.77 -5.44
C GLU A 349 -5.51 2.83 -4.44
N TYR A 350 -6.27 1.97 -3.77
CA TYR A 350 -5.67 1.04 -2.82
C TYR A 350 -4.92 -0.09 -3.53
N PRO A 351 -3.71 -0.46 -3.07
CA PRO A 351 -3.02 -1.68 -3.50
C PRO A 351 -3.91 -2.92 -3.43
N THR A 352 -3.65 -3.94 -4.25
CA THR A 352 -4.53 -5.13 -4.35
C THR A 352 -4.68 -5.88 -3.04
N ASP A 353 -3.58 -6.14 -2.33
CA ASP A 353 -3.58 -6.76 -1.01
C ASP A 353 -4.44 -5.99 0.00
N GLU A 354 -4.31 -4.67 0.01
CA GLU A 354 -5.08 -3.80 0.89
C GLU A 354 -6.55 -3.69 0.50
N LEU A 355 -6.84 -3.63 -0.80
CA LEU A 355 -8.21 -3.57 -1.31
C LEU A 355 -8.96 -4.87 -1.01
N LEU A 356 -8.26 -6.01 -0.99
CA LEU A 356 -8.82 -7.29 -0.56
C LEU A 356 -9.17 -7.27 0.95
N GLU A 357 -8.38 -6.60 1.79
CA GLU A 357 -8.72 -6.40 3.21
C GLU A 357 -9.98 -5.53 3.37
N VAL A 358 -10.07 -4.42 2.63
CA VAL A 358 -11.27 -3.57 2.59
C VAL A 358 -12.49 -4.38 2.13
N TYR A 359 -12.35 -5.17 1.07
CA TYR A 359 -13.41 -6.05 0.59
C TYR A 359 -13.86 -7.06 1.63
N ALA A 360 -12.91 -7.72 2.31
CA ALA A 360 -13.22 -8.71 3.34
C ALA A 360 -14.00 -8.10 4.51
N VAL A 361 -13.61 -6.90 4.97
CA VAL A 361 -14.34 -6.19 6.04
C VAL A 361 -15.70 -5.70 5.55
N ALA A 362 -15.82 -5.21 4.32
CA ALA A 362 -17.11 -4.80 3.75
C ALA A 362 -18.09 -5.97 3.60
N ARG A 363 -17.59 -7.15 3.19
CA ARG A 363 -18.39 -8.39 3.17
C ARG A 363 -18.83 -8.80 4.57
N PHE A 364 -17.92 -8.75 5.54
CA PHE A 364 -18.27 -9.02 6.92
C PHE A 364 -19.36 -8.07 7.45
N MET A 365 -19.32 -6.77 7.11
CA MET A 365 -20.39 -5.84 7.46
C MET A 365 -21.75 -6.29 6.90
N ARG A 366 -21.78 -6.74 5.64
CA ARG A 366 -22.99 -7.29 5.01
C ARG A 366 -23.49 -8.51 5.78
N ASP A 367 -22.61 -9.48 6.05
CA ASP A 367 -22.97 -10.72 6.76
C ASP A 367 -23.56 -10.42 8.16
N VAL A 368 -23.05 -9.41 8.87
CA VAL A 368 -23.58 -8.97 10.16
C VAL A 368 -25.00 -8.41 10.02
N LEU A 369 -25.23 -7.54 9.04
CA LEU A 369 -26.54 -6.94 8.79
C LEU A 369 -27.57 -7.98 8.32
N GLU A 370 -27.16 -8.89 7.43
CA GLU A 370 -27.99 -10.03 7.00
C GLU A 370 -28.33 -10.97 8.16
N GLY A 371 -27.41 -11.16 9.11
CA GLY A 371 -27.65 -11.96 10.30
C GLY A 371 -28.64 -11.34 11.30
N ILE A 372 -28.90 -10.03 11.23
CA ILE A 372 -29.90 -9.32 12.05
C ILE A 372 -31.27 -9.26 11.34
N LYS A 373 -31.29 -9.53 10.04
CA LYS A 373 -32.43 -9.31 9.16
C LYS A 373 -33.54 -10.34 9.38
N ASP A 374 -34.52 -10.02 10.24
CA ASP A 374 -35.73 -10.82 10.46
C ASP A 374 -36.78 -10.62 9.33
N ASN A 375 -36.45 -11.02 8.10
CA ASN A 375 -37.27 -10.93 6.87
C ASN A 375 -37.40 -9.55 6.19
N ALA A 376 -36.47 -8.60 6.42
CA ALA A 376 -36.49 -7.34 5.64
C ALA A 376 -36.25 -7.57 4.12
N ALA A 377 -36.36 -6.53 3.29
CA ALA A 377 -35.93 -6.61 1.88
C ALA A 377 -34.39 -6.68 1.76
N GLU A 378 -33.86 -7.27 0.68
CA GLU A 378 -32.41 -7.36 0.41
C GLU A 378 -31.76 -5.98 0.27
N ASP A 379 -32.48 -5.03 -0.33
CA ASP A 379 -32.01 -3.68 -0.66
C ASP A 379 -31.76 -2.80 0.58
N VAL A 380 -32.39 -3.13 1.72
CA VAL A 380 -32.13 -2.45 2.99
C VAL A 380 -30.67 -2.64 3.42
N VAL A 381 -30.10 -3.83 3.23
CA VAL A 381 -28.72 -4.11 3.66
C VAL A 381 -27.72 -3.22 2.93
N ASP A 382 -27.89 -3.06 1.62
CA ASP A 382 -27.01 -2.24 0.78
C ASP A 382 -27.04 -0.75 1.17
N THR A 383 -28.23 -0.25 1.49
CA THR A 383 -28.42 1.12 1.99
C THR A 383 -27.74 1.30 3.35
N LEU A 384 -27.89 0.32 4.25
CA LEU A 384 -27.27 0.34 5.57
C LEU A 384 -25.73 0.24 5.52
N LEU A 385 -25.15 -0.41 4.51
CA LEU A 385 -23.70 -0.43 4.31
C LEU A 385 -23.10 0.98 4.12
N ALA A 386 -23.89 1.95 3.63
CA ALA A 386 -23.46 3.34 3.51
C ALA A 386 -23.25 4.05 4.86
N THR A 387 -23.72 3.48 5.97
CA THR A 387 -23.46 4.00 7.33
C THR A 387 -22.08 3.61 7.88
N GLY A 388 -21.37 2.72 7.19
CA GLY A 388 -20.06 2.24 7.61
C GLY A 388 -20.09 1.41 8.89
N PRO A 389 -18.92 1.16 9.51
CA PRO A 389 -18.84 0.38 10.75
C PRO A 389 -19.71 0.91 11.89
N CYS A 390 -19.98 2.22 11.93
CA CYS A 390 -20.78 2.84 12.98
C CYS A 390 -22.24 2.38 12.96
N GLY A 391 -22.89 2.32 11.80
CA GLY A 391 -24.27 1.83 11.74
C GLY A 391 -24.37 0.32 11.92
N VAL A 392 -23.36 -0.45 11.46
CA VAL A 392 -23.31 -1.90 11.70
C VAL A 392 -23.21 -2.25 13.19
N VAL A 393 -22.34 -1.54 13.93
CA VAL A 393 -22.24 -1.72 15.39
C VAL A 393 -23.56 -1.38 16.08
N ARG A 394 -24.19 -0.25 15.72
CA ARG A 394 -25.49 0.15 16.27
C ARG A 394 -26.58 -0.90 16.01
N ALA A 395 -26.71 -1.36 14.76
CA ALA A 395 -27.69 -2.39 14.41
C ALA A 395 -27.45 -3.70 15.17
N TRP A 396 -26.18 -4.10 15.33
CA TRP A 396 -25.82 -5.31 16.08
C TRP A 396 -26.14 -5.20 17.57
N GLU A 397 -25.84 -4.06 18.20
CA GLU A 397 -26.12 -3.80 19.61
C GLU A 397 -27.63 -3.75 19.88
N ALA A 398 -28.38 -3.09 18.98
CA ALA A 398 -29.84 -3.00 19.04
C ALA A 398 -30.56 -4.32 18.70
N ARG A 399 -29.87 -5.24 18.01
CA ARG A 399 -30.48 -6.43 17.37
C ARG A 399 -31.64 -6.03 16.45
N SER A 400 -31.53 -4.87 15.82
CA SER A 400 -32.57 -4.31 14.98
C SER A 400 -31.93 -3.49 13.85
N LEU A 401 -32.54 -3.55 12.67
CA LEU A 401 -32.20 -2.67 11.55
C LEU A 401 -32.91 -1.30 11.65
N GLU A 402 -33.88 -1.16 12.56
CA GLU A 402 -34.69 0.06 12.75
C GLU A 402 -33.94 1.15 13.54
N ASP A 403 -32.93 0.78 14.33
CA ASP A 403 -32.12 1.73 15.12
C ASP A 403 -31.05 2.48 14.30
N VAL A 404 -31.12 2.36 12.97
CA VAL A 404 -30.29 3.08 12.01
C VAL A 404 -31.10 4.29 11.51
N PRO A 405 -30.48 5.47 11.22
CA PRO A 405 -31.26 6.70 10.96
C PRO A 405 -32.44 6.46 10.03
N ASP A 406 -33.65 6.82 10.50
CA ASP A 406 -34.94 6.50 9.88
C ASP A 406 -34.92 6.71 8.36
N GLU A 407 -34.31 7.81 7.91
CA GLU A 407 -34.16 8.19 6.50
C GLU A 407 -33.56 7.06 5.64
N LEU A 408 -32.54 6.35 6.13
CA LEU A 408 -31.90 5.24 5.41
C LEU A 408 -32.73 3.97 5.41
N TYR A 409 -33.46 3.73 6.50
CA TYR A 409 -34.33 2.56 6.60
C TYR A 409 -35.49 2.65 5.61
N TRP A 410 -36.12 3.83 5.51
CA TRP A 410 -37.18 4.08 4.53
C TRP A 410 -36.66 4.05 3.10
N LEU A 411 -35.46 4.59 2.84
CA LEU A 411 -34.80 4.54 1.53
C LEU A 411 -34.60 3.13 0.99
N GLY A 412 -34.32 2.15 1.86
CA GLY A 412 -34.18 0.75 1.46
C GLY A 412 -35.51 -0.01 1.36
N LYS A 413 -36.60 0.52 1.93
CA LYS A 413 -37.93 -0.11 1.91
C LYS A 413 -38.81 0.39 0.76
N GLU A 414 -38.73 1.68 0.46
CA GLU A 414 -39.55 2.35 -0.55
C GLU A 414 -38.88 2.41 -1.92
N SER A 415 -37.63 1.95 -2.02
CA SER A 415 -37.02 1.76 -3.33
C SER A 415 -37.75 0.66 -4.07
N ASP A 416 -38.57 1.04 -5.05
CA ASP A 416 -38.80 0.19 -6.23
C ASP A 416 -37.42 -0.25 -6.79
N ASP A 417 -37.39 -1.30 -7.63
CA ASP A 417 -36.19 -1.89 -8.27
C ASP A 417 -35.21 -0.89 -8.94
N ASN A 418 -35.54 0.40 -8.96
CA ASN A 418 -34.81 1.51 -9.54
C ASN A 418 -33.84 2.27 -8.61
N ASN A 419 -33.74 2.01 -7.29
CA ASN A 419 -32.74 2.69 -6.43
C ASN A 419 -31.31 2.15 -6.62
N THR A 420 -30.82 2.28 -7.85
CA THR A 420 -29.51 1.81 -8.31
C THR A 420 -28.33 2.52 -7.65
N LEU A 421 -28.57 3.58 -6.85
CA LEU A 421 -27.51 4.29 -6.18
C LEU A 421 -26.91 3.49 -5.04
N TYR A 422 -27.72 2.77 -4.26
CA TYR A 422 -27.23 1.99 -3.12
C TYR A 422 -27.09 0.51 -3.43
N THR A 423 -27.85 -0.03 -4.38
CA THR A 423 -27.69 -1.42 -4.84
C THR A 423 -26.23 -1.71 -5.20
N GLY A 424 -25.67 -2.75 -4.59
CA GLY A 424 -24.27 -3.12 -4.73
C GLY A 424 -23.30 -2.05 -4.24
N TYR A 425 -23.63 -1.35 -3.14
CA TYR A 425 -22.89 -0.19 -2.60
C TYR A 425 -21.36 -0.39 -2.57
N PHE A 426 -20.92 -1.58 -2.15
CA PHE A 426 -19.53 -2.03 -2.26
C PHE A 426 -19.30 -2.95 -3.46
N ASP A 427 -20.22 -3.87 -3.73
CA ASP A 427 -20.01 -4.95 -4.71
C ASP A 427 -19.78 -4.44 -6.14
N ILE A 428 -20.50 -3.40 -6.58
CA ILE A 428 -20.32 -2.82 -7.92
C ILE A 428 -18.90 -2.21 -8.07
N PRO A 429 -18.47 -1.28 -7.20
CA PRO A 429 -17.10 -0.75 -7.25
C PRO A 429 -16.02 -1.84 -7.24
N PHE A 430 -16.16 -2.84 -6.37
CA PHE A 430 -15.21 -3.94 -6.30
C PHE A 430 -15.19 -4.76 -7.59
N ALA A 431 -16.35 -5.18 -8.10
CA ALA A 431 -16.44 -5.93 -9.35
C ALA A 431 -15.80 -5.19 -10.54
N GLN A 432 -16.01 -3.88 -10.64
CA GLN A 432 -15.37 -3.04 -11.66
C GLN A 432 -13.85 -3.00 -11.52
N ILE A 433 -13.33 -2.85 -10.29
CA ILE A 433 -11.88 -2.84 -10.03
C ILE A 433 -11.27 -4.20 -10.33
N TRP A 434 -11.93 -5.29 -9.93
CA TRP A 434 -11.45 -6.64 -10.15
C TRP A 434 -11.43 -6.99 -11.63
N SER A 435 -12.49 -6.66 -12.37
CA SER A 435 -12.51 -6.77 -13.83
C SER A 435 -11.35 -6.01 -14.47
N ALA A 436 -11.12 -4.75 -14.07
CA ALA A 436 -10.02 -3.93 -14.59
C ALA A 436 -8.63 -4.51 -14.24
N ARG A 437 -8.47 -5.10 -13.05
CA ARG A 437 -7.24 -5.77 -12.61
C ARG A 437 -7.08 -7.18 -13.18
N LYS A 438 -8.04 -7.65 -14.00
CA LYS A 438 -8.13 -9.04 -14.48
C LYS A 438 -8.09 -10.07 -13.34
N CYS A 439 -8.61 -9.67 -12.17
CA CYS A 439 -8.79 -10.52 -11.02
C CYS A 439 -10.23 -11.04 -11.02
N ALA A 440 -10.43 -12.35 -10.88
CA ALA A 440 -11.75 -12.98 -10.99
C ALA A 440 -12.62 -12.86 -9.70
N ALA A 441 -12.68 -11.71 -9.05
CA ALA A 441 -13.43 -11.51 -7.81
C ALA A 441 -14.78 -10.76 -8.04
N PRO A 442 -15.96 -11.10 -7.45
CA PRO A 442 -16.38 -12.24 -6.58
C PRO A 442 -17.66 -13.02 -7.08
N ALA A 443 -18.05 -14.19 -6.55
CA ALA A 443 -18.63 -14.46 -5.21
C ALA A 443 -17.87 -15.50 -4.34
N GLY A 444 -17.88 -15.34 -3.01
CA GLY A 444 -17.42 -16.36 -2.04
C GLY A 444 -15.92 -16.37 -1.69
N LEU A 445 -15.21 -15.25 -1.87
CA LEU A 445 -13.75 -15.17 -1.76
C LEU A 445 -13.17 -15.58 -0.40
N LYS A 446 -12.71 -16.84 -0.32
CA LYS A 446 -11.63 -17.21 0.59
C LYS A 446 -10.33 -16.63 0.05
N LEU A 447 -9.89 -15.53 0.63
CA LEU A 447 -8.57 -14.99 0.35
C LEU A 447 -7.52 -15.91 0.94
N LEU A 448 -6.58 -16.30 0.08
CA LEU A 448 -5.51 -17.22 0.38
C LEU A 448 -4.20 -16.44 0.49
N THR A 449 -3.66 -16.41 1.70
CA THR A 449 -2.33 -15.94 2.04
C THR A 449 -1.48 -17.14 2.45
N GLU A 450 -0.17 -16.95 2.53
CA GLU A 450 0.73 -17.99 3.03
C GLU A 450 0.25 -18.64 4.35
N ALA A 451 -0.27 -17.82 5.27
CA ALA A 451 -0.74 -18.24 6.58
C ALA A 451 -1.95 -19.20 6.52
N ASN A 452 -2.71 -19.20 5.42
CA ASN A 452 -3.93 -19.99 5.30
C ASN A 452 -4.01 -20.84 4.01
N TRP A 453 -2.92 -20.99 3.26
CA TRP A 453 -2.82 -21.88 2.10
C TRP A 453 -3.21 -23.33 2.39
N HIS A 454 -3.01 -23.81 3.63
CA HIS A 454 -3.50 -25.12 4.09
C HIS A 454 -5.03 -25.28 3.97
N ARG A 455 -5.80 -24.19 3.85
CA ARG A 455 -7.26 -24.23 3.65
C ARG A 455 -7.68 -24.49 2.21
N LEU A 456 -6.73 -24.47 1.27
CA LEU A 456 -6.98 -24.79 -0.13
C LEU A 456 -7.24 -26.30 -0.25
N ALA A 457 -8.50 -26.70 -0.27
CA ALA A 457 -8.92 -28.10 -0.35
C ALA A 457 -8.86 -28.61 -1.80
N VAL A 458 -7.65 -28.85 -2.29
CA VAL A 458 -7.37 -29.25 -3.68
C VAL A 458 -6.42 -30.44 -3.73
N ASP A 459 -6.61 -31.32 -4.71
CA ASP A 459 -5.65 -32.39 -5.01
C ASP A 459 -4.53 -31.83 -5.89
N PRO A 460 -3.24 -31.84 -5.46
CA PRO A 460 -2.12 -31.39 -6.28
C PRO A 460 -2.13 -31.92 -7.73
N LYS A 461 -2.64 -33.13 -7.97
CA LYS A 461 -2.69 -33.74 -9.30
C LYS A 461 -3.57 -32.97 -10.28
N MET A 462 -4.56 -32.22 -9.78
CA MET A 462 -5.48 -31.46 -10.63
C MET A 462 -4.78 -30.33 -11.39
N PHE A 463 -3.61 -29.88 -10.90
CA PHE A 463 -2.86 -28.78 -11.48
C PHE A 463 -1.89 -29.22 -12.58
N LEU A 464 -1.67 -30.53 -12.78
CA LEU A 464 -0.78 -31.02 -13.82
C LEU A 464 -1.28 -30.59 -15.21
N LYS A 465 -0.49 -29.76 -15.88
CA LYS A 465 -0.83 -29.14 -17.16
C LYS A 465 -0.89 -30.15 -18.31
N GLY A 466 -1.78 -29.89 -19.27
CA GLY A 466 -1.89 -30.65 -20.51
C GLY A 466 -2.24 -32.12 -20.27
N LYS A 467 -1.44 -33.02 -20.84
CA LYS A 467 -1.62 -34.49 -20.77
C LYS A 467 -0.83 -35.15 -19.64
N LEU A 468 -0.12 -34.39 -18.81
CA LEU A 468 0.71 -34.95 -17.72
C LEU A 468 -0.11 -35.79 -16.74
N LYS A 469 -1.31 -35.32 -16.38
CA LYS A 469 -2.25 -36.06 -15.51
C LYS A 469 -2.72 -37.40 -16.08
N ASP A 470 -2.61 -37.58 -17.40
CA ASP A 470 -3.03 -38.79 -18.10
C ASP A 470 -1.85 -39.78 -18.23
N SER A 471 -0.60 -39.36 -17.97
CA SER A 471 0.56 -40.25 -18.01
C SER A 471 0.64 -41.08 -16.71
N PRO A 472 0.52 -42.41 -16.75
CA PRO A 472 0.59 -43.22 -15.53
C PRO A 472 1.96 -43.13 -14.85
N THR A 473 3.03 -43.01 -15.63
CA THR A 473 4.41 -42.94 -15.12
C THR A 473 4.65 -41.63 -14.38
N ILE A 474 4.33 -40.49 -15.00
CA ILE A 474 4.54 -39.18 -14.38
C ILE A 474 3.57 -38.97 -13.22
N THR A 475 2.30 -39.35 -13.39
CA THR A 475 1.27 -39.18 -12.36
C THR A 475 1.57 -40.03 -11.14
N ALA A 476 2.06 -41.27 -11.29
CA ALA A 476 2.46 -42.10 -10.16
C ALA A 476 3.66 -41.50 -9.41
N ALA A 477 4.69 -41.05 -10.13
CA ALA A 477 5.87 -40.43 -9.54
C ALA A 477 5.54 -39.09 -8.85
N PHE A 478 4.67 -38.27 -9.45
CA PHE A 478 4.19 -37.02 -8.88
C PHE A 478 3.35 -37.29 -7.63
N THR A 479 2.42 -38.26 -7.69
CA THR A 479 1.60 -38.68 -6.56
C THR A 479 2.48 -39.06 -5.37
N ALA A 480 3.50 -39.89 -5.59
CA ALA A 480 4.46 -40.27 -4.55
C ALA A 480 5.21 -39.06 -3.98
N ALA A 481 5.62 -38.11 -4.83
CA ALA A 481 6.29 -36.90 -4.38
C ALA A 481 5.37 -35.98 -3.55
N THR A 482 4.06 -35.95 -3.84
CA THR A 482 3.08 -35.11 -3.13
C THR A 482 2.31 -35.83 -2.02
N GLU A 483 2.55 -37.13 -1.81
CA GLU A 483 1.77 -37.94 -0.87
C GLU A 483 1.84 -37.40 0.57
N HIS A 484 3.02 -36.92 0.98
CA HIS A 484 3.21 -36.30 2.30
C HIS A 484 2.40 -34.99 2.47
N LEU A 485 2.19 -34.24 1.39
CA LEU A 485 1.37 -33.02 1.41
C LEU A 485 -0.11 -33.37 1.60
N GLN A 486 -0.58 -34.40 0.89
CA GLN A 486 -1.95 -34.90 1.05
C GLN A 486 -2.19 -35.46 2.46
N LYS A 487 -1.25 -36.24 3.00
CA LYS A 487 -1.35 -36.80 4.36
C LYS A 487 -1.32 -35.74 5.45
N SER A 488 -0.49 -34.69 5.28
CA SER A 488 -0.39 -33.61 6.26
C SER A 488 -1.52 -32.59 6.16
N GLY A 489 -2.22 -32.53 5.02
CA GLY A 489 -3.19 -31.47 4.74
C GLY A 489 -2.56 -30.07 4.64
N ASN A 490 -1.23 -29.96 4.67
CA ASN A 490 -0.52 -28.70 4.69
C ASN A 490 0.15 -28.44 3.33
N LEU A 491 -0.55 -27.70 2.48
CA LEU A 491 -0.04 -27.29 1.18
C LEU A 491 0.91 -26.07 1.25
N SER A 492 1.06 -25.40 2.40
CA SER A 492 1.80 -24.14 2.49
C SER A 492 3.27 -24.26 2.02
N PRO A 493 4.08 -25.25 2.45
CA PRO A 493 5.46 -25.38 1.99
C PRO A 493 5.57 -25.63 0.49
N TRP A 494 4.59 -26.36 -0.06
CA TRP A 494 4.55 -26.71 -1.48
C TRP A 494 4.26 -25.49 -2.35
N ILE A 495 3.24 -24.70 -1.99
CA ILE A 495 2.91 -23.46 -2.69
C ILE A 495 4.06 -22.46 -2.56
N ALA A 496 4.69 -22.34 -1.38
CA ALA A 496 5.88 -21.51 -1.20
C ALA A 496 7.03 -21.92 -2.12
N GLY A 497 7.25 -23.23 -2.30
CA GLY A 497 8.23 -23.77 -3.24
C GLY A 497 7.99 -23.30 -4.68
N MET A 498 6.73 -23.18 -5.11
CA MET A 498 6.39 -22.65 -6.44
C MET A 498 6.70 -21.16 -6.58
N PHE A 499 6.41 -20.35 -5.55
CA PHE A 499 6.77 -18.92 -5.55
C PHE A 499 8.29 -18.71 -5.64
N ASN A 500 9.09 -19.59 -5.03
CA ASN A 500 10.55 -19.48 -5.04
C ASN A 500 11.17 -19.72 -6.42
N ILE A 501 10.49 -20.45 -7.31
CA ILE A 501 10.98 -20.80 -8.65
C ILE A 501 10.17 -20.15 -9.77
N LYS A 502 9.19 -19.32 -9.41
CA LYS A 502 8.30 -18.68 -10.38
C LYS A 502 9.14 -17.88 -11.37
N GLN A 503 8.74 -17.87 -12.63
CA GLN A 503 9.39 -17.01 -13.61
C GLN A 503 9.05 -15.56 -13.27
N THR A 504 10.06 -14.69 -13.25
CA THR A 504 9.89 -13.24 -13.01
C THR A 504 9.45 -12.49 -14.27
N SER A 505 9.15 -13.20 -15.36
CA SER A 505 8.62 -12.64 -16.60
C SER A 505 7.21 -13.18 -16.87
N GLY A 506 6.37 -12.34 -17.50
CA GLY A 506 5.04 -12.72 -17.95
C GLY A 506 3.91 -12.30 -16.99
N PRO A 507 2.74 -12.98 -17.02
CA PRO A 507 1.52 -12.54 -16.33
C PRO A 507 1.61 -12.65 -14.79
N TRP A 508 2.65 -13.31 -14.28
CA TRP A 508 2.90 -13.55 -12.85
C TRP A 508 3.99 -12.63 -12.28
N ASP A 509 4.46 -11.66 -13.07
CA ASP A 509 5.38 -10.63 -12.59
C ASP A 509 4.71 -9.80 -11.47
N GLY A 510 5.49 -9.42 -10.47
CA GLY A 510 5.01 -8.71 -9.28
C GLY A 510 4.23 -9.54 -8.26
N TRP A 511 3.90 -10.81 -8.53
CA TRP A 511 3.26 -11.69 -7.54
C TRP A 511 4.25 -12.08 -6.44
N GLU A 512 3.98 -11.70 -5.19
CA GLU A 512 4.84 -12.03 -4.04
C GLU A 512 4.16 -13.02 -3.09
N ARG A 513 4.96 -13.81 -2.36
CA ARG A 513 4.50 -14.91 -1.49
C ARG A 513 3.56 -14.43 -0.37
N ASP A 514 3.81 -13.23 0.13
CA ASP A 514 3.11 -12.57 1.25
C ASP A 514 1.84 -11.82 0.83
N MET A 515 1.55 -11.75 -0.48
CA MET A 515 0.32 -11.15 -0.98
C MET A 515 -0.91 -12.04 -0.72
N SER A 516 -2.09 -11.43 -0.82
CA SER A 516 -3.38 -12.14 -0.72
C SER A 516 -3.92 -12.42 -2.12
N TYR A 517 -4.29 -13.67 -2.38
CA TYR A 517 -4.82 -14.09 -3.67
C TYR A 517 -6.22 -14.68 -3.52
N CYS A 518 -7.11 -14.44 -4.48
CA CYS A 518 -8.33 -15.23 -4.53
C CYS A 518 -8.03 -16.67 -4.91
N GLN A 519 -8.89 -17.61 -4.48
CA GLN A 519 -8.74 -19.02 -4.83
C GLN A 519 -8.61 -19.26 -6.35
N PRO A 520 -9.43 -18.67 -7.25
CA PRO A 520 -9.25 -18.86 -8.69
C PRO A 520 -7.89 -18.38 -9.22
N CYS A 521 -7.44 -17.20 -8.78
CA CYS A 521 -6.14 -16.66 -9.17
C CYS A 521 -4.98 -17.52 -8.67
N LEU A 522 -5.03 -17.96 -7.40
CA LEU A 522 -4.01 -18.86 -6.85
C LEU A 522 -4.04 -20.23 -7.56
N THR A 523 -5.21 -20.81 -7.78
CA THR A 523 -5.37 -22.05 -8.56
C THR A 523 -4.73 -21.92 -9.93
N LYS A 524 -4.99 -20.83 -10.66
CA LYS A 524 -4.39 -20.62 -11.98
C LYS A 524 -2.86 -20.49 -11.90
N PHE A 525 -2.35 -19.82 -10.88
CA PHE A 525 -0.91 -19.76 -10.61
C PHE A 525 -0.32 -21.16 -10.37
N LEU A 526 -0.97 -22.01 -9.56
CA LEU A 526 -0.53 -23.38 -9.29
C LEU A 526 -0.52 -24.23 -10.56
N GLU A 527 -1.54 -24.14 -11.41
CA GLU A 527 -1.59 -24.84 -12.72
C GLU A 527 -0.38 -24.51 -13.60
N ASP A 528 -0.02 -23.24 -13.65
CA ASP A 528 1.04 -22.77 -14.56
C ASP A 528 2.45 -23.10 -14.04
N HIS A 529 2.61 -23.34 -12.72
CA HIS A 529 3.93 -23.53 -12.09
C HIS A 529 4.19 -24.92 -11.50
N VAL A 530 3.17 -25.74 -11.24
CA VAL A 530 3.36 -27.05 -10.58
C VAL A 530 4.32 -27.97 -11.31
N TRP A 531 4.30 -27.95 -12.65
CA TRP A 531 5.17 -28.80 -13.47
C TRP A 531 6.62 -28.30 -13.43
N VAL A 532 6.84 -26.98 -13.33
CA VAL A 532 8.18 -26.38 -13.15
C VAL A 532 8.73 -26.76 -11.79
N TRP A 533 7.89 -26.70 -10.75
CA TRP A 533 8.25 -27.13 -9.41
C TRP A 533 8.63 -28.60 -9.36
N TYR A 534 7.82 -29.44 -9.98
CA TYR A 534 8.11 -30.86 -9.98
C TYR A 534 9.36 -31.20 -10.77
N LEU A 535 9.60 -30.52 -11.91
CA LEU A 535 10.86 -30.65 -12.64
C LEU A 535 12.06 -30.31 -11.75
N ASN A 536 12.00 -29.18 -11.03
CA ASN A 536 13.07 -28.77 -10.13
C ASN A 536 13.33 -29.80 -9.02
N GLU A 537 12.28 -30.36 -8.42
CA GLU A 537 12.39 -31.46 -7.44
C GLU A 537 13.06 -32.71 -8.04
N CYS A 538 12.71 -33.07 -9.27
CA CYS A 538 13.34 -34.19 -9.96
C CYS A 538 14.82 -33.90 -10.25
N VAL A 539 15.17 -32.68 -10.66
CA VAL A 539 16.57 -32.29 -10.92
C VAL A 539 17.40 -32.42 -9.65
N GLN A 540 16.89 -31.89 -8.53
CA GLN A 540 17.58 -31.95 -7.23
C GLN A 540 17.81 -33.39 -6.75
N LYS A 541 16.95 -34.33 -7.15
CA LYS A 541 17.07 -35.76 -6.83
C LYS A 541 17.85 -36.56 -7.88
N GLY A 542 18.36 -35.91 -8.94
CA GLY A 542 19.07 -36.57 -10.03
C GLY A 542 18.19 -37.49 -10.89
N ALA A 543 16.89 -37.24 -10.95
CA ALA A 543 15.88 -38.15 -11.53
C ALA A 543 15.36 -37.72 -12.92
N VAL A 544 15.90 -36.66 -13.54
CA VAL A 544 15.40 -36.14 -14.81
C VAL A 544 16.07 -36.83 -16.00
N PRO A 545 15.31 -37.36 -16.98
CA PRO A 545 15.86 -37.84 -18.24
C PRO A 545 16.63 -36.74 -18.99
N VAL A 546 17.71 -37.11 -19.67
CA VAL A 546 18.63 -36.15 -20.32
C VAL A 546 17.97 -35.34 -21.44
N GLU A 547 16.98 -35.92 -22.14
CA GLU A 547 16.40 -35.32 -23.34
C GLU A 547 14.92 -34.94 -23.19
N ASN A 548 14.60 -33.69 -23.49
CA ASN A 548 13.23 -33.17 -23.54
C ASN A 548 12.44 -33.79 -24.71
N CYS A 549 11.17 -34.12 -24.47
CA CYS A 549 10.24 -34.47 -25.53
C CYS A 549 9.88 -33.22 -26.33
N TRP A 550 9.89 -33.29 -27.67
CA TRP A 550 9.50 -32.15 -28.52
C TRP A 550 8.07 -31.67 -28.28
N TYR A 551 7.17 -32.57 -27.89
CA TYR A 551 5.78 -32.24 -27.57
C TYR A 551 5.58 -31.86 -26.09
N GLY A 552 6.63 -31.86 -25.27
CA GLY A 552 6.59 -31.49 -23.86
C GLY A 552 5.45 -32.13 -23.07
N TYR A 553 4.78 -31.33 -22.24
CA TYR A 553 3.62 -31.74 -21.45
C TYR A 553 2.36 -32.06 -22.27
N ASN A 554 2.38 -31.84 -23.59
CA ASN A 554 1.29 -32.15 -24.52
C ASN A 554 1.50 -33.48 -25.28
N CYS A 555 2.59 -34.21 -25.02
CA CYS A 555 2.89 -35.47 -25.71
C CYS A 555 1.78 -36.52 -25.52
N LYS A 556 1.11 -36.93 -26.59
CA LYS A 556 0.09 -38.01 -26.54
C LYS A 556 0.73 -39.39 -26.36
N THR A 557 1.95 -39.58 -26.85
CA THR A 557 2.69 -40.84 -26.79
C THR A 557 3.04 -41.25 -25.36
N MET A 558 3.26 -40.30 -24.45
CA MET A 558 3.57 -40.61 -23.04
C MET A 558 2.42 -41.29 -22.28
N VAL A 559 1.20 -41.23 -22.79
CA VAL A 559 0.00 -41.83 -22.16
C VAL A 559 -0.03 -43.34 -22.40
N HIS A 560 0.31 -43.80 -23.61
CA HIS A 560 0.16 -45.20 -24.01
C HIS A 560 1.48 -45.94 -24.27
N ASN A 561 2.61 -45.23 -24.34
CA ASN A 561 3.94 -45.84 -24.52
C ASN A 561 4.84 -45.57 -23.31
N ARG A 562 4.84 -46.50 -22.36
CA ARG A 562 5.65 -46.41 -21.13
C ARG A 562 7.14 -46.25 -21.41
N LYS A 563 7.68 -46.91 -22.45
CA LYS A 563 9.10 -46.79 -22.81
C LYS A 563 9.43 -45.34 -23.21
N HIS A 564 8.56 -44.70 -23.99
CA HIS A 564 8.70 -43.29 -24.34
C HIS A 564 8.56 -42.38 -23.12
N ALA A 565 7.57 -42.62 -22.25
CA ALA A 565 7.33 -41.83 -21.03
C ALA A 565 8.54 -41.84 -20.08
N VAL A 566 9.26 -42.96 -19.98
CA VAL A 566 10.47 -43.09 -19.14
C VAL A 566 11.71 -42.48 -19.82
N ALA A 567 11.83 -42.61 -21.14
CA ALA A 567 13.05 -42.23 -21.86
C ALA A 567 13.19 -40.72 -22.14
N LYS A 568 12.11 -39.94 -22.03
CA LYS A 568 12.09 -38.51 -22.38
C LYS A 568 11.51 -37.68 -21.23
N ASN A 569 11.98 -36.45 -21.08
CA ASN A 569 11.39 -35.49 -20.15
C ASN A 569 10.16 -34.81 -20.76
N HIS A 570 8.98 -35.02 -20.18
CA HIS A 570 7.73 -34.36 -20.57
C HIS A 570 7.37 -33.17 -19.68
N LEU A 571 8.12 -32.91 -18.60
CA LEU A 571 7.97 -31.72 -17.76
C LEU A 571 8.66 -30.51 -18.41
N CYS A 572 8.39 -30.28 -19.70
CA CYS A 572 8.98 -29.19 -20.47
C CYS A 572 7.94 -28.56 -21.40
N ILE A 573 8.21 -27.33 -21.82
CA ILE A 573 7.38 -26.59 -22.78
C ILE A 573 7.52 -27.26 -24.16
N PRO A 574 6.40 -27.51 -24.89
CA PRO A 574 6.46 -28.01 -26.26
C PRO A 574 7.33 -27.12 -27.16
N THR A 575 8.23 -27.72 -27.94
CA THR A 575 9.13 -27.01 -28.86
C THR A 575 8.73 -27.16 -30.33
N GLN A 576 7.94 -28.17 -30.67
CA GLN A 576 7.21 -28.26 -31.94
C GLN A 576 5.72 -28.16 -31.61
N GLY A 577 5.04 -27.17 -32.23
CA GLY A 577 3.70 -26.72 -31.85
C GLY A 577 2.66 -27.84 -31.69
N ASP A 578 1.57 -27.52 -30.99
CA ASP A 578 0.48 -28.45 -30.69
C ASP A 578 -0.16 -28.97 -31.98
N VAL A 579 0.05 -30.25 -32.31
CA VAL A 579 -0.67 -30.98 -33.38
C VAL A 579 -1.86 -31.77 -32.82
#